data_AF-A0A6H2CUH2-F1
#
_entry.id   AF-A0A6H2CUH2-F1
#
_cell.length_a   1.000
_cell.length_b   1.000
_cell.length_c   1.000
_cell.angle_alpha   90.00
_cell.angle_beta   90.00
_cell.angle_gamma   90.00
#
_symmetry.space_group_name_H-M   'P 1'
#
loop_
_entity.id
_entity.type
_entity.pdbx_description
1 polymer ?
#
loop_
_entity_poly.entity_id
_entity_poly.type
_entity_poly.pdbx_seq_one_letter_code
_entity_poly.pdbx_strand_id
1 'polypeptide(L)'
;MIVCTGCGRKNDDESRFCAKCGKKLQSSRQAMAPSAPEQTRLTRFAHKGLPKDRMMSLRRLLEAFACLCLFVAVGAYCLYFEDWLPMYPTLGLIGLLLWFRKL
;
A
#
# COMPACT_ATOMS: atom_id res chain seq x y z
N MET A 1 -17.31 34.42 28.78
CA MET A 1 -18.16 33.89 29.86
C MET A 1 -19.17 32.94 29.24
N ILE A 2 -19.44 31.78 29.85
CA ILE A 2 -20.35 30.77 29.28
C ILE A 2 -21.62 30.61 30.13
N VAL A 3 -22.78 30.59 29.47
CA VAL A 3 -24.09 30.39 30.13
C VAL A 3 -24.49 28.92 30.05
N CYS A 4 -24.81 28.33 31.20
CA CYS A 4 -25.27 26.95 31.26
C CYS A 4 -26.66 26.79 30.62
N THR A 5 -26.75 25.97 29.58
CA THR A 5 -28.02 25.64 28.90
C THR A 5 -29.01 24.85 29.76
N GLY A 6 -28.56 24.29 30.89
CA GLY A 6 -29.43 23.53 31.81
C GLY A 6 -30.08 24.35 32.91
N CYS A 7 -29.39 25.37 33.45
CA CYS A 7 -29.89 26.12 34.62
C CYS A 7 -29.76 27.65 34.51
N GLY A 8 -29.26 28.17 33.38
CA GLY A 8 -29.11 29.60 33.12
C GLY A 8 -27.99 30.31 33.89
N ARG A 9 -27.21 29.60 34.73
CA ARG A 9 -26.10 30.21 35.45
C ARG A 9 -24.96 30.60 34.51
N LYS A 10 -24.42 31.80 34.69
CA LYS A 10 -23.15 32.25 34.12
C LYS A 10 -21.99 31.58 34.85
N ASN A 11 -21.11 30.91 34.11
CA ASN A 11 -19.86 30.35 34.61
C ASN A 11 -18.68 30.89 33.80
N ASP A 12 -17.48 30.67 34.31
CA ASP A 12 -16.22 31.01 33.63
C ASP A 12 -16.03 30.19 32.34
N ASP A 13 -15.38 30.74 31.31
CA ASP A 13 -15.17 30.01 30.04
C ASP A 13 -14.27 28.78 30.20
N GLU A 14 -13.37 28.80 31.18
CA GLU A 14 -12.47 27.69 31.49
C GLU A 14 -13.17 26.58 32.30
N SER A 15 -14.37 26.85 32.82
CA SER A 15 -15.11 25.88 33.62
C SER A 15 -15.70 24.76 32.76
N ARG A 16 -15.29 23.52 33.04
CA ARG A 16 -15.77 22.32 32.31
C ARG A 16 -17.18 21.89 32.72
N PHE A 17 -17.62 22.29 33.92
CA PHE A 17 -18.90 21.92 34.52
C PHE A 17 -19.54 23.13 35.19
N CYS A 18 -20.87 23.18 35.17
CA CYS A 18 -21.63 24.26 35.80
C CYS A 18 -21.60 24.16 37.33
N ALA A 19 -21.17 25.22 38.02
CA ALA A 19 -21.04 25.26 39.48
C ALA A 19 -22.37 25.11 40.25
N LYS A 20 -23.52 25.29 39.58
CA LYS A 20 -24.86 25.17 40.20
C LYS A 20 -25.50 23.80 40.04
N CYS A 21 -25.43 23.20 38.84
CA CYS A 21 -26.19 22.00 38.50
C CYS A 21 -25.32 20.82 38.05
N GLY A 22 -23.99 20.98 38.02
CA GLY A 22 -23.06 19.92 37.63
C GLY A 22 -23.07 19.54 36.15
N LYS A 23 -23.96 20.11 35.32
CA LYS A 23 -24.03 19.80 33.89
C LYS A 23 -22.77 20.25 33.15
N LYS A 24 -22.25 19.40 32.25
CA LYS A 24 -21.07 19.69 31.41
C LYS A 24 -21.32 20.92 30.54
N LEU A 25 -20.40 21.88 30.62
CA LEU A 25 -20.43 23.09 29.82
C LEU A 25 -19.75 22.80 28.47
N GLN A 26 -20.33 23.31 27.40
CA GLN A 26 -19.77 23.18 26.07
C GLN A 26 -18.63 24.19 25.95
N SER A 27 -17.39 23.78 26.22
CA SER A 27 -16.25 24.71 26.07
C SER A 27 -16.22 25.22 24.63
N SER A 28 -16.36 26.53 24.43
CA SER A 28 -15.96 27.17 23.19
C SER A 28 -14.44 27.14 23.16
N ARG A 29 -13.86 26.00 22.77
CA ARG A 29 -12.44 25.92 22.48
C ARG A 29 -12.21 26.94 21.37
N GLN A 30 -11.68 28.11 21.70
CA GLN A 30 -11.18 29.02 20.69
C GLN A 30 -10.18 28.20 19.90
N ALA A 31 -10.46 28.04 18.61
CA ALA A 31 -9.51 27.45 17.69
C ALA A 31 -8.29 28.36 17.75
N MET A 32 -7.31 27.94 18.53
CA MET A 32 -5.99 28.52 18.55
C MET A 32 -5.55 28.54 17.09
N ALA A 33 -5.53 29.73 16.50
CA ALA A 33 -5.18 29.92 15.10
C ALA A 33 -3.85 29.22 14.88
N PRO A 34 -3.76 28.22 13.99
CA PRO A 34 -2.48 27.60 13.71
C PRO A 34 -1.63 28.64 13.00
N SER A 35 -0.62 29.19 13.67
CA SER A 35 0.51 29.83 13.00
C SER A 35 1.41 28.72 12.46
N ALA A 36 1.00 28.13 11.33
CA ALA A 36 1.81 27.19 10.56
C ALA A 36 1.53 27.43 9.06
N PRO A 37 2.57 27.40 8.22
CA PRO A 37 2.46 27.85 6.84
C PRO A 37 1.48 26.98 6.06
N GLU A 38 0.66 27.66 5.27
CA GLU A 38 -0.07 27.20 4.10
C GLU A 38 0.53 25.94 3.46
N GLN A 39 -0.08 24.76 3.67
CA GLN A 39 -0.05 23.62 2.74
C GLN A 39 -0.91 22.45 3.22
N THR A 40 -2.23 22.66 3.25
CA THR A 40 -3.19 21.56 3.12
C THR A 40 -3.94 21.68 1.79
N ARG A 41 -3.20 21.98 0.72
CA ARG A 41 -3.62 21.53 -0.61
C ARG A 41 -3.22 20.07 -0.65
N LEU A 42 -4.20 19.16 -0.69
CA LEU A 42 -3.96 17.73 -0.92
C LEU A 42 -2.99 17.61 -2.10
N THR A 43 -1.73 17.34 -1.80
CA THR A 43 -0.70 17.18 -2.81
C THR A 43 -1.11 15.96 -3.62
N ARG A 44 -1.38 16.19 -4.91
CA ARG A 44 -1.66 15.13 -5.87
C ARG A 44 -0.64 14.04 -5.64
N PHE A 45 -1.10 12.83 -5.28
CA PHE A 45 -0.24 11.69 -5.03
C PHE A 45 0.58 11.42 -6.30
N ALA A 46 1.79 11.97 -6.35
CA ALA A 46 2.74 11.67 -7.39
C ALA A 46 3.25 10.26 -7.08
N HIS A 47 2.72 9.26 -7.78
CA HIS A 47 3.25 7.91 -7.74
C HIS A 47 4.71 7.97 -8.20
N LYS A 48 5.66 8.03 -7.27
CA LYS A 48 7.06 7.68 -7.54
C LYS A 48 7.01 6.22 -8.02
N GLY A 49 7.25 6.01 -9.32
CA GLY A 49 7.36 4.71 -9.97
C GLY A 49 8.05 3.68 -9.09
N LEU A 50 7.72 2.40 -9.27
CA LEU A 50 8.30 1.31 -8.49
C LEU A 50 9.83 1.49 -8.39
N PRO A 51 10.42 1.53 -7.18
CA PRO A 51 11.84 1.82 -7.01
C PRO A 51 12.66 0.79 -7.81
N LYS A 52 13.69 1.28 -8.51
CA LYS A 52 14.49 0.51 -9.48
C LYS A 52 15.03 -0.81 -8.90
N ASP A 53 15.28 -0.85 -7.60
CA ASP A 53 15.71 -2.03 -6.83
C ASP A 53 14.64 -3.15 -6.79
N ARG A 54 13.38 -2.78 -6.55
CA ARG A 54 12.23 -3.71 -6.60
C ARG A 54 11.96 -4.23 -8.01
N MET A 55 12.26 -3.44 -9.04
CA MET A 55 12.09 -3.86 -10.43
C MET A 55 13.02 -5.04 -10.79
N MET A 56 14.26 -5.01 -10.29
CA MET A 56 15.25 -6.06 -10.54
C MET A 56 14.90 -7.38 -9.82
N SER A 57 14.39 -7.29 -8.59
CA SER A 57 13.90 -8.49 -7.87
C SER A 57 12.64 -9.07 -8.52
N LEU A 58 11.72 -8.23 -9.00
CA LEU A 58 10.53 -8.69 -9.73
C LEU A 58 10.91 -9.43 -11.02
N ARG A 59 11.90 -8.91 -11.76
CA ARG A 59 12.42 -9.52 -12.99
C ARG A 59 13.03 -10.91 -12.72
N ARG A 60 13.80 -11.05 -11.63
CA ARG A 60 14.36 -12.36 -11.20
C ARG A 60 13.25 -13.35 -10.81
N LEU A 61 12.19 -12.87 -10.16
CA LEU A 61 11.05 -13.71 -9.81
C LEU A 61 10.34 -14.23 -11.07
N LEU A 62 10.06 -13.33 -12.01
CA LEU A 62 9.45 -13.68 -13.31
C LEU A 62 10.28 -14.70 -14.09
N GLU A 63 11.60 -14.59 -14.05
CA GLU A 63 12.51 -15.53 -14.70
C GLU A 63 12.44 -16.93 -14.07
N ALA A 64 12.44 -17.01 -12.73
CA ALA A 64 12.26 -18.28 -12.03
C ALA A 64 10.90 -18.92 -12.35
N PHE A 65 9.84 -18.14 -12.40
CA PHE A 65 8.50 -18.60 -12.80
C PHE A 65 8.47 -19.08 -14.26
N ALA A 66 9.11 -18.37 -15.19
CA ALA A 66 9.18 -18.78 -16.59
C ALA A 66 9.90 -20.14 -16.74
N CYS A 67 11.03 -20.34 -16.07
CA CYS A 67 11.73 -21.62 -16.05
C CYS A 67 10.88 -22.74 -15.46
N LEU A 68 10.17 -22.48 -14.36
CA LEU A 68 9.28 -23.44 -13.73
C LEU A 68 8.12 -23.83 -14.66
N CYS A 69 7.43 -22.86 -15.26
CA CYS A 69 6.36 -23.11 -16.21
C CYS A 69 6.83 -23.94 -17.41
N LEU A 70 8.04 -23.68 -17.89
CA LEU A 70 8.64 -24.43 -18.99
C LEU A 70 8.89 -25.89 -18.61
N PHE A 71 9.48 -26.14 -17.45
CA PHE A 71 9.67 -27.50 -16.91
C PHE A 71 8.34 -28.24 -16.74
N VAL A 72 7.32 -27.56 -16.22
CA VAL A 72 5.99 -28.16 -16.01
C VAL A 72 5.30 -28.48 -17.34
N ALA A 73 5.33 -27.56 -18.30
CA ALA A 73 4.74 -27.78 -19.62
C ALA A 73 5.39 -28.96 -20.34
N VAL A 74 6.70 -29.10 -20.20
CA VAL A 74 7.49 -30.21 -20.74
C VAL A 74 7.13 -31.53 -20.07
N GLY A 75 7.07 -31.55 -18.73
CA GLY A 75 6.67 -32.74 -17.99
C GLY A 75 5.27 -33.19 -18.37
N ALA A 76 4.32 -32.26 -18.46
CA ALA A 76 2.95 -32.53 -18.90
C ALA A 76 2.91 -33.06 -20.34
N TYR A 77 3.73 -32.51 -21.24
CA TYR A 77 3.81 -32.97 -22.62
C TYR A 77 4.42 -34.38 -22.75
N CYS A 78 5.47 -34.69 -21.99
CA CYS A 78 6.03 -36.05 -21.89
C CYS A 78 5.00 -37.06 -21.36
N LEU A 79 4.20 -36.67 -20.37
CA LEU A 79 3.16 -37.53 -19.81
C LEU A 79 1.97 -37.72 -20.77
N TYR A 80 1.67 -36.74 -21.62
CA TYR A 80 0.54 -36.79 -22.55
C TYR A 80 0.83 -37.62 -23.81
N PHE A 81 2.05 -37.59 -24.32
CA PHE A 81 2.38 -38.24 -25.61
C PHE A 81 3.06 -39.60 -25.49
N GLU A 82 3.52 -40.05 -24.30
CA GLU A 82 4.27 -41.31 -24.06
C GLU A 82 5.51 -41.56 -24.97
N ASP A 83 5.81 -40.65 -25.90
CA ASP A 83 6.97 -40.65 -26.79
C ASP A 83 8.09 -39.77 -26.22
N TRP A 84 9.33 -40.28 -26.24
CA TRP A 84 10.54 -39.60 -25.73
C TRP A 84 11.14 -38.54 -26.66
N LEU A 85 10.45 -38.23 -27.78
CA LEU A 85 10.85 -37.20 -28.73
C LEU A 85 10.93 -35.73 -28.20
N PRO A 86 10.17 -35.29 -27.17
CA PRO A 86 10.16 -33.90 -26.71
C PRO A 86 11.37 -33.48 -25.84
N MET A 87 12.35 -34.37 -25.66
CA MET A 87 13.65 -34.03 -25.07
C MET A 87 14.48 -33.05 -25.93
N TYR A 88 14.19 -32.91 -27.22
CA TYR A 88 14.87 -31.94 -28.08
C TYR A 88 14.36 -30.49 -27.96
N PRO A 89 13.04 -30.20 -28.00
CA PRO A 89 12.53 -28.84 -27.84
C PRO A 89 12.81 -28.26 -26.45
N THR A 90 12.90 -29.10 -25.42
CA THR A 90 13.32 -28.72 -24.06
C THR A 90 14.75 -28.20 -24.01
N LEU A 91 15.69 -28.96 -24.59
CA LEU A 91 17.08 -28.54 -24.71
C LEU A 91 17.20 -27.25 -25.53
N GLY A 92 16.39 -27.12 -26.60
CA GLY A 92 16.32 -25.90 -27.41
C GLY A 92 15.83 -24.69 -26.62
N LEU A 93 14.77 -24.84 -25.81
CA LEU A 93 14.23 -23.78 -24.96
C LEU A 93 15.16 -23.41 -23.81
N ILE A 94 15.81 -24.39 -23.17
CA ILE A 94 16.83 -24.14 -22.14
C ILE A 94 18.02 -23.40 -22.75
N GLY A 95 18.48 -23.81 -23.93
CA GLY A 95 19.54 -23.11 -24.67
C GLY A 95 19.17 -21.68 -25.03
N LEU A 96 17.94 -21.44 -25.49
CA LEU A 96 17.42 -20.12 -25.81
C LEU A 96 17.33 -19.23 -24.57
N LEU A 97 16.84 -19.76 -23.44
CA LEU A 97 16.80 -19.05 -22.16
C LEU A 97 18.19 -18.67 -21.65
N LEU A 98 19.15 -19.59 -21.75
CA LEU A 98 20.54 -19.33 -21.37
C LEU A 98 21.20 -18.29 -22.29
N TRP A 99 20.88 -18.27 -23.59
CA TRP A 99 21.29 -17.21 -24.50
C TRP A 99 20.69 -15.86 -24.08
N PHE A 100 19.38 -15.79 -23.85
CA PHE A 100 18.72 -14.56 -23.41
C PHE A 100 19.20 -14.04 -22.04
N ARG A 101 19.80 -14.90 -21.20
CA ARG A 101 20.51 -14.49 -19.97
C ARG A 101 21.90 -13.92 -20.20
N LYS A 102 22.55 -14.24 -21.33
CA LYS A 102 23.91 -13.80 -21.67
C LYS A 102 23.93 -12.45 -22.40
N LEU A 103 22.84 -12.07 -23.08
CA LEU A 103 22.62 -10.73 -23.64
C LEU A 103 22.03 -9.78 -22.60
#